data_AF-A0A959FU43-F1
#
_entry.id   AF-A0A959FU43-F1
#
_cell.length_a   1.000
_cell.length_b   1.000
_cell.length_c   1.000
_cell.angle_alpha   90.00
_cell.angle_beta   90.00
_cell.angle_gamma   90.00
#
_symmetry.space_group_name_H-M   'P 1'
#
loop_
_entity.id
_entity.type
_entity.pdbx_description
1 polymer ?
#
loop_
_entity_poly.entity_id
_entity_poly.type
_entity_poly.pdbx_seq_one_letter_code
_entity_poly.pdbx_strand_id
1 'polypeptide(L)'
;YVSHISHISAFALALTVLEKEKDEARIFELASSGFGSTVRLAKSSPDMWVPIFRQNRDMVLDVLDEHINTLARFRSLLIKKDFEQFYKMIEKANAIRKILK
;
A
#
# COMPACT_ATOMS: atom_id res chain seq x y z
N TYR A 1 11.35 8.99 -4.35
CA TYR A 1 10.68 7.71 -4.67
C TYR A 1 10.17 7.01 -3.42
N VAL A 2 10.99 6.30 -2.62
CA VAL A 2 10.51 5.36 -1.58
C VAL A 2 9.54 6.01 -0.57
N SER A 3 9.81 7.25 -0.16
CA SER A 3 8.89 8.01 0.70
C SER A 3 7.55 8.31 0.00
N HIS A 4 7.58 8.80 -1.25
CA HIS A 4 6.36 9.15 -1.99
C HIS A 4 5.42 7.96 -2.22
N ILE A 5 5.96 6.78 -2.56
CA ILE A 5 5.14 5.57 -2.75
C ILE A 5 4.54 5.11 -1.43
N SER A 6 5.27 5.22 -0.33
CA SER A 6 4.75 4.84 0.99
C SER A 6 3.55 5.69 1.39
N HIS A 7 3.60 7.00 1.11
CA HIS A 7 2.48 7.91 1.38
C HIS A 7 1.27 7.65 0.47
N ILE A 8 1.48 7.53 -0.86
CA ILE A 8 0.36 7.31 -1.78
C ILE A 8 -0.31 5.95 -1.56
N SER A 9 0.46 4.89 -1.26
CA SER A 9 -0.07 3.58 -0.91
C SER A 9 -0.84 3.60 0.41
N ALA A 10 -0.39 4.38 1.41
CA ALA A 10 -1.13 4.53 2.66
C ALA A 10 -2.47 5.25 2.45
N PHE A 11 -2.50 6.33 1.66
CA PHE A 11 -3.76 7.01 1.30
C PHE A 11 -4.72 6.07 0.55
N ALA A 12 -4.21 5.33 -0.44
CA ALA A 12 -5.01 4.38 -1.21
C ALA A 12 -5.59 3.25 -0.33
N LEU A 13 -4.79 2.72 0.59
CA LEU A 13 -5.23 1.69 1.53
C LEU A 13 -6.30 2.22 2.49
N ALA A 14 -6.12 3.43 3.03
CA ALA A 14 -7.11 4.06 3.90
C ALA A 14 -8.45 4.28 3.18
N LEU A 15 -8.41 4.81 1.95
CA LEU A 15 -9.60 4.99 1.11
C LEU A 15 -10.30 3.66 0.81
N THR A 16 -9.54 2.60 0.53
CA THR A 16 -10.11 1.26 0.28
C THR A 16 -10.88 0.74 1.50
N VAL A 17 -10.35 0.95 2.71
CA VAL A 17 -11.04 0.53 3.95
C VAL A 17 -12.30 1.36 4.18
N LEU A 18 -12.22 2.69 4.00
CA LEU A 18 -13.39 3.57 4.12
C LEU A 18 -14.50 3.22 3.11
N GLU A 19 -14.15 2.72 1.93
CA GLU A 19 -15.11 2.30 0.92
C GLU A 19 -15.72 0.91 1.22
N LYS A 20 -14.92 -0.01 1.77
CA LYS A 20 -15.33 -1.40 2.01
C LYS A 20 -16.00 -1.64 3.34
N GLU A 21 -15.60 -0.92 4.37
CA GLU A 21 -16.19 -0.99 5.70
C GLU A 21 -16.91 0.33 5.97
N LYS A 22 -18.22 0.25 6.17
CA LYS A 22 -19.07 1.43 6.42
C LYS A 22 -19.41 1.58 7.91
N ASP A 23 -19.13 0.54 8.70
CA ASP A 23 -19.29 0.59 10.14
C ASP A 23 -18.06 1.22 10.79
N GLU A 24 -18.24 2.43 11.32
CA GLU A 24 -17.18 3.16 12.01
C GLU A 24 -16.60 2.37 13.20
N ALA A 25 -17.42 1.60 13.92
CA ALA A 25 -16.93 0.79 15.04
C ALA A 25 -15.95 -0.29 14.56
N ARG A 26 -16.22 -0.92 13.42
CA ARG A 26 -15.30 -1.88 12.80
C ARG A 26 -14.03 -1.23 12.26
N ILE A 27 -14.12 -0.01 11.73
CA ILE A 27 -12.93 0.75 11.33
C ILE A 27 -12.06 1.04 12.56
N PHE A 28 -12.65 1.41 13.69
CA PHE A 28 -11.95 1.62 14.96
C PHE A 28 -11.31 0.34 15.52
N GLU A 29 -11.99 -0.80 15.44
CA GLU A 29 -11.43 -2.11 15.80
C GLU A 29 -10.25 -2.48 14.88
N LEU A 30 -10.39 -2.29 13.57
CA LEU A 30 -9.30 -2.48 12.61
C LEU A 30 -8.14 -1.54 12.92
N ALA A 31 -8.38 -0.26 13.22
CA ALA A 31 -7.34 0.69 13.60
C ALA A 31 -6.60 0.31 14.89
N SER A 32 -7.29 -0.38 15.81
CA SER A 32 -6.70 -0.99 17.02
C SER A 32 -5.87 -2.24 16.71
N SER A 33 -6.09 -2.88 15.56
CA SER A 33 -5.24 -3.92 15.00
C SER A 33 -4.06 -3.34 14.21
N GLY A 34 -3.12 -4.16 13.74
CA GLY A 34 -1.92 -3.73 12.97
C GLY A 34 -2.19 -2.89 11.70
N PHE A 35 -3.45 -2.70 11.32
CA PHE A 35 -3.85 -1.72 10.31
C PHE A 35 -3.47 -0.28 10.71
N GLY A 36 -3.65 0.13 11.97
CA GLY A 36 -3.35 1.49 12.41
C GLY A 36 -1.88 1.90 12.21
N SER A 37 -0.96 0.96 12.38
CA SER A 37 0.46 1.17 12.08
C SER A 37 0.75 1.17 10.57
N THR A 38 -0.01 0.40 9.79
CA THR A 38 0.10 0.30 8.33
C THR A 38 -0.36 1.57 7.62
N VAL A 39 -1.48 2.17 8.03
CA VAL A 39 -2.00 3.42 7.43
C VAL A 39 -1.57 4.69 8.17
N ARG A 40 -0.58 4.61 9.07
CA ARG A 40 -0.12 5.79 9.85
C ARG A 40 0.19 7.00 8.96
N LEU A 41 0.79 6.77 7.79
CA LEU A 41 1.16 7.83 6.84
C LEU A 41 -0.06 8.52 6.20
N ALA A 42 -1.23 7.87 6.17
CA ALA A 42 -2.46 8.43 5.61
C ALA A 42 -3.01 9.62 6.43
N LYS A 43 -2.51 9.83 7.66
CA LYS A 43 -2.84 11.00 8.50
C LYS A 43 -2.05 12.26 8.13
N SER A 44 -1.18 12.19 7.12
CA SER A 44 -0.34 13.31 6.71
C SER A 44 -1.15 14.40 5.99
N SER A 45 -0.72 15.66 6.11
CA SER A 45 -1.46 16.79 5.56
C SER A 45 -1.52 16.78 4.02
N PRO A 46 -2.71 16.96 3.41
CA PRO A 46 -2.83 17.11 1.96
C PRO A 46 -2.12 18.38 1.44
N ASP A 47 -2.12 19.47 2.22
CA ASP A 47 -1.45 20.73 1.86
C ASP A 47 0.07 20.54 1.73
N MET A 48 0.64 19.59 2.46
CA MET A 48 2.04 19.22 2.35
C MET A 48 2.30 18.28 1.18
N TRP A 49 1.49 17.23 1.02
CA TRP A 49 1.79 16.13 0.09
C TRP A 49 1.38 16.38 -1.35
N VAL A 50 0.32 17.15 -1.60
CA VAL A 50 -0.12 17.47 -2.96
C VAL A 50 0.96 18.26 -3.74
N PRO A 51 1.59 19.32 -3.18
CA PRO A 51 2.71 19.97 -3.83
C PRO A 51 3.89 19.04 -4.12
N ILE A 52 4.24 18.16 -3.18
CA ILE A 52 5.34 17.19 -3.33
C ILE A 52 5.07 16.23 -4.50
N PHE A 53 3.86 15.68 -4.58
CA PHE A 53 3.46 14.81 -5.68
C PHE A 53 3.43 15.57 -7.01
N ARG A 54 2.96 16.82 -7.02
CA ARG A 54 2.96 17.66 -8.22
C ARG A 54 4.38 17.90 -8.73
N GLN A 55 5.31 18.23 -7.85
CA GLN A 55 6.70 18.50 -8.21
C GLN A 55 7.43 17.23 -8.72
N ASN A 56 7.06 16.06 -8.22
CA ASN A 56 7.71 14.79 -8.53
C ASN A 56 6.85 13.85 -9.39
N ARG A 57 5.89 14.41 -10.14
CA ARG A 57 4.83 13.68 -10.82
C ARG A 57 5.33 12.45 -11.58
N ASP A 58 6.31 12.63 -12.47
CA ASP A 58 6.72 11.56 -13.38
C ASP A 58 7.43 10.42 -12.65
N MET A 59 8.26 10.75 -11.64
CA MET A 59 8.87 9.75 -10.76
C MET A 59 7.81 9.02 -9.93
N VAL A 60 6.77 9.71 -9.47
CA VAL A 60 5.67 9.10 -8.71
C VAL A 60 4.86 8.17 -9.60
N LEU A 61 4.62 8.53 -10.86
CA LEU A 61 3.88 7.72 -11.83
C LEU A 61 4.59 6.40 -12.13
N ASP A 62 5.86 6.45 -12.54
CA ASP A 62 6.66 5.26 -12.87
C ASP A 62 6.59 4.19 -11.77
N VAL A 63 6.75 4.67 -10.56
CA VAL A 63 6.74 3.93 -9.31
C VAL A 63 5.35 3.38 -8.96
N LEU A 64 4.32 4.22 -9.11
CA LEU A 64 2.95 3.84 -8.82
C LEU A 64 2.50 2.75 -9.79
N ASP A 65 2.90 2.84 -11.05
CA ASP A 65 2.63 1.83 -12.07
C ASP A 65 3.28 0.47 -11.71
N GLU A 66 4.54 0.44 -11.27
CA GLU A 66 5.16 -0.80 -10.80
C GLU A 66 4.45 -1.38 -9.57
N HIS A 67 3.96 -0.52 -8.67
CA HIS A 67 3.19 -0.96 -7.52
C HIS A 67 1.82 -1.54 -7.92
N ILE A 68 1.10 -0.88 -8.82
CA ILE A 68 -0.16 -1.37 -9.40
C ILE A 68 0.06 -2.72 -10.08
N ASN A 69 1.10 -2.85 -10.90
CA ASN A 69 1.47 -4.10 -11.55
C ASN A 69 1.75 -5.22 -10.54
N THR A 70 2.42 -4.89 -9.43
CA THR A 70 2.67 -5.84 -8.34
C THR A 70 1.38 -6.31 -7.69
N LEU A 71 0.45 -5.41 -7.37
CA LEU A 71 -0.87 -5.75 -6.82
C LEU A 71 -1.71 -6.58 -7.82
N ALA A 72 -1.66 -6.23 -9.10
CA ALA A 72 -2.35 -6.96 -10.17
C ALA A 72 -1.83 -8.39 -10.33
N ARG A 73 -0.52 -8.60 -10.16
CA ARG A 73 0.10 -9.94 -10.12
C ARG A 73 -0.44 -10.77 -8.95
N PHE A 74 -0.44 -10.23 -7.73
CA PHE A 74 -1.03 -10.91 -6.57
C PHE A 74 -2.50 -11.27 -6.79
N ARG A 75 -3.31 -10.32 -7.29
CA ARG A 75 -4.72 -10.55 -7.63
C ARG A 75 -4.89 -11.68 -8.65
N SER A 76 -4.06 -11.69 -9.68
CA SER A 76 -4.12 -12.71 -10.74
C SER A 76 -3.82 -14.11 -10.21
N LEU A 77 -2.85 -14.24 -9.30
CA LEU A 77 -2.53 -15.51 -8.66
C LEU A 77 -3.68 -16.01 -7.75
N LEU A 78 -4.35 -15.11 -7.02
CA LEU A 78 -5.54 -15.43 -6.24
C LEU A 78 -6.68 -15.97 -7.12
N ILE A 79 -6.95 -15.32 -8.26
CA ILE A 79 -7.97 -15.76 -9.23
C ILE A 79 -7.64 -17.16 -9.76
N LYS A 80 -6.37 -17.41 -10.08
CA LYS A 80 -5.89 -18.70 -10.60
C LYS A 80 -5.76 -19.78 -9.51
N LYS A 81 -5.91 -19.42 -8.23
CA LYS A 81 -5.63 -20.28 -7.06
C LYS A 81 -4.19 -20.85 -7.08
N ASP A 82 -3.25 -20.13 -7.66
CA ASP A 82 -1.83 -20.52 -7.73
C ASP A 82 -1.10 -20.07 -6.47
N PHE A 83 -1.31 -20.83 -5.39
CA PHE A 83 -0.72 -20.53 -4.08
C PHE A 83 0.78 -20.83 -3.98
N GLU A 84 1.30 -21.68 -4.85
CA GLU A 84 2.74 -21.96 -4.98
C GLU A 84 3.50 -20.70 -5.42
N GLN A 85 3.06 -20.05 -6.50
CA GLN A 85 3.68 -18.81 -6.95
C GLN A 85 3.37 -17.64 -6.02
N PHE A 86 2.18 -17.63 -5.40
CA PHE A 86 1.83 -16.63 -4.38
C PHE A 86 2.78 -16.67 -3.19
N TYR A 87 3.09 -17.87 -2.69
CA TYR A 87 4.05 -18.11 -1.61
C TYR A 87 5.45 -17.61 -1.98
N LYS A 88 5.95 -17.95 -3.18
CA LYS A 88 7.26 -17.49 -3.66
C LYS A 88 7.33 -15.96 -3.78
N MET A 89 6.24 -15.30 -4.18
CA MET A 89 6.19 -13.83 -4.21
C MET A 89 6.30 -13.23 -2.81
N ILE A 90 5.65 -13.83 -1.81
CA ILE A 90 5.78 -13.40 -0.41
C ILE A 90 7.19 -13.64 0.12
N GLU A 91 7.80 -14.80 -0.14
CA GLU A 91 9.19 -15.06 0.25
C GLU A 91 10.16 -14.05 -0.37
N LYS A 92 9.98 -13.74 -1.65
CA LYS A 92 10.77 -12.70 -2.33
C LYS A 92 10.60 -11.34 -1.65
N ALA A 93 9.38 -10.96 -1.25
CA ALA A 93 9.15 -9.72 -0.51
C ALA A 93 9.84 -9.74 0.87
N ASN A 94 9.79 -10.87 1.59
CA ASN A 94 10.43 -11.04 2.90
C ASN A 94 11.96 -10.91 2.86
N ALA A 95 12.58 -11.09 1.70
CA ALA A 95 14.02 -10.86 1.53
C ALA A 95 14.44 -9.42 1.84
N ILE A 96 13.51 -8.46 1.87
CA ILE A 96 13.77 -7.07 2.31
C ILE A 96 14.37 -7.00 3.72
N ARG A 97 14.08 -7.98 4.60
CA ARG A 97 14.67 -8.09 5.93
C ARG A 97 16.20 -8.17 5.91
N LYS A 98 16.80 -8.69 4.83
CA LYS A 98 18.26 -8.77 4.67
C LYS A 98 18.88 -7.40 4.37
N ILE A 99 18.09 -6.49 3.80
CA ILE A 99 18.52 -5.15 3.38
C ILE A 99 18.33 -4.15 4.54
N LEU A 100 17.25 -4.29 5.31
CA LEU A 100 16.89 -3.39 6.41
C LEU A 100 17.54 -3.76 7.76
N LYS A 101 18.77 -4.31 7.75
CA LYS A 101 19.52 -4.62 8.99
C LYS A 101 19.90 -3.37 9.77
#